data_AF-A0AA38TH17-F1
#
_entry.id   AF-A0AA38TH17-F1
#
_cell.length_a   1.000
_cell.length_b   1.000
_cell.length_c   1.000
_cell.angle_alpha   90.00
_cell.angle_beta   90.00
_cell.angle_gamma   90.00
#
_symmetry.space_group_name_H-M   'P 1'
#
loop_
_entity.id
_entity.type
_entity.pdbx_description
1 polymer ?
#
loop_
_entity_poly.entity_id
_entity_poly.type
_entity_poly.pdbx_seq_one_letter_code
_entity_poly.pdbx_strand_id
1 'polypeptide(L)'
;MRAQLTEVVSLLAGLFRNPSQGSASTGVSALMRLVGDLGGMLTEDEWSCIFLSLKETSASMLPGFLKLIRIMDRIEIPNVAQSYSYSYDDGGETPSNTSTSENYEDDNLQTAGYIVSRMKTHISMQLLIMQVTTDLYNMHQHLLKASSVKIVLEIFSQTMSHAHQLSSETGLHLKLQRACSILEISDPPVVHFENESYQNILNLLHHLLTSNPSLSDEMGIEAQLFSICEEIIETYLKCSRLEEEKPAAAVVHWILPLNSAVKEELGARTSLLVSALRVLSEVDKDCFKKYASRLFPLLVELVRCEHSSREVQPVLSNLFQTCIGPMIIKA
;
A
#
# COMPACT_ATOMS: atom_id res chain seq x y z
N MET A 1 -6.61 19.44 -32.48
CA MET A 1 -6.97 18.79 -31.20
C MET A 1 -6.07 17.58 -30.91
N ARG A 2 -5.96 16.57 -31.80
CA ARG A 2 -5.04 15.42 -31.62
C ARG A 2 -3.57 15.81 -31.36
N ALA A 3 -3.03 16.78 -32.11
CA ALA A 3 -1.66 17.26 -31.93
C ALA A 3 -1.38 17.95 -30.57
N GLN A 4 -2.42 18.30 -29.81
CA GLN A 4 -2.30 18.93 -28.47
C GLN A 4 -2.79 18.02 -27.35
N LEU A 5 -3.21 16.78 -27.65
CA LEU A 5 -3.76 15.87 -26.65
C LEU A 5 -2.74 15.62 -25.53
N THR A 6 -1.48 15.35 -25.88
CA THR A 6 -0.40 15.11 -24.92
C THR A 6 -0.19 16.30 -23.98
N GLU A 7 -0.16 17.53 -24.51
CA GLU A 7 0.01 18.74 -23.70
C GLU A 7 -1.17 18.95 -22.75
N VAL A 8 -2.41 18.80 -23.26
CA VAL A 8 -3.63 18.94 -22.46
C VAL A 8 -3.68 17.89 -21.35
N VAL A 9 -3.41 16.63 -21.68
CA VAL A 9 -3.42 15.53 -20.70
C VAL A 9 -2.32 15.73 -19.65
N SER A 10 -1.12 16.14 -20.06
CA SER A 10 -0.03 16.44 -19.13
C SER A 10 -0.39 17.57 -18.17
N LEU A 11 -1.03 18.64 -18.67
CA LEU A 11 -1.54 19.73 -17.83
C LEU A 11 -2.61 19.24 -16.85
N LEU A 12 -3.58 18.44 -17.31
CA LEU A 12 -4.64 17.89 -16.47
C LEU A 12 -4.10 16.94 -15.40
N ALA A 13 -3.17 16.05 -15.75
CA ALA A 13 -2.48 15.17 -14.80
C ALA A 13 -1.66 15.98 -13.79
N GLY A 14 -1.01 17.06 -14.24
CA GLY A 14 -0.27 17.98 -13.38
C GLY A 14 -1.10 18.60 -12.25
N LEU A 15 -2.41 18.80 -12.45
CA LEU A 15 -3.32 19.30 -11.41
C LEU A 15 -3.45 18.36 -10.21
N PHE A 16 -3.11 17.07 -10.37
CA PHE A 16 -3.20 16.09 -9.29
C PHE A 16 -2.16 16.37 -8.19
N ARG A 17 -1.10 17.13 -8.51
CA ARG A 17 -0.02 17.51 -7.58
C ARG A 17 -0.45 18.52 -6.52
N ASN A 18 -1.65 19.10 -6.59
CA ASN A 18 -2.10 20.13 -5.64
C ASN A 18 -3.55 19.91 -5.16
N PRO A 19 -3.80 19.01 -4.18
CA PRO A 19 -5.12 18.76 -3.64
C PRO A 19 -5.68 19.94 -2.83
N SER A 20 -4.82 20.85 -2.36
CA SER A 20 -5.19 21.89 -1.37
C SER A 20 -6.15 22.99 -1.86
N GLN A 21 -6.65 22.94 -3.09
CA GLN A 21 -7.62 23.92 -3.62
C GLN A 21 -8.66 23.32 -4.59
N GLY A 22 -8.95 22.02 -4.49
CA GLY A 22 -9.90 21.35 -5.40
C GLY A 22 -9.37 21.16 -6.84
N SER A 23 -8.16 21.64 -7.14
CA SER A 23 -7.57 21.54 -8.49
C SER A 23 -7.41 20.08 -8.97
N ALA A 24 -7.08 19.17 -8.05
CA ALA A 24 -7.06 17.73 -8.33
C ALA A 24 -8.44 17.21 -8.78
N SER A 25 -9.52 17.59 -8.08
CA SER A 25 -10.88 17.17 -8.46
C SER A 25 -11.32 17.73 -9.82
N THR A 26 -10.92 18.96 -10.14
CA THR A 26 -11.15 19.58 -11.46
C THR A 26 -10.36 18.85 -12.54
N GLY A 27 -9.08 18.55 -12.29
CA GLY A 27 -8.23 17.79 -13.21
C GLY A 27 -8.82 16.42 -13.51
N VAL A 28 -9.25 15.68 -12.48
CA VAL A 28 -9.88 14.37 -12.62
C VAL A 28 -11.16 14.49 -13.45
N SER A 29 -12.06 15.40 -13.09
CA SER A 29 -13.33 15.58 -13.81
C SER A 29 -13.11 15.95 -15.28
N ALA A 30 -12.15 16.84 -15.55
CA ALA A 30 -11.80 17.25 -16.91
C ALA A 30 -11.19 16.10 -17.71
N LEU A 31 -10.30 15.31 -17.13
CA LEU A 31 -9.69 14.15 -17.78
C LEU A 31 -10.74 13.07 -18.06
N MET A 32 -11.58 12.73 -17.08
CA MET A 32 -12.64 11.74 -17.21
C MET A 32 -13.66 12.15 -18.28
N ARG A 33 -14.01 13.43 -18.35
CA ARG A 33 -14.91 13.95 -19.40
C ARG A 33 -14.26 13.93 -20.78
N LEU A 34 -12.98 14.34 -20.88
CA LEU A 34 -12.23 14.28 -22.15
C LEU A 34 -12.19 12.86 -22.71
N VAL A 35 -11.88 11.88 -21.85
CA VAL A 35 -11.81 10.47 -22.23
C VAL A 35 -13.19 9.85 -22.41
N GLY A 36 -14.20 10.29 -21.66
CA GLY A 36 -15.60 9.88 -21.89
C GLY A 36 -16.09 10.29 -23.28
N ASP A 37 -15.80 11.51 -23.70
CA ASP A 37 -16.26 12.06 -24.98
C ASP A 37 -15.43 11.54 -26.19
N LEU A 38 -14.12 11.31 -26.00
CA LEU A 38 -13.20 10.96 -27.09
C LEU A 38 -12.69 9.53 -27.08
N GLY A 39 -12.87 8.77 -25.99
CA GLY A 39 -12.17 7.51 -25.72
C GLY A 39 -12.36 6.44 -26.79
N GLY A 40 -13.56 6.32 -27.36
CA GLY A 40 -13.85 5.39 -28.45
C GLY A 40 -13.17 5.74 -29.77
N MET A 41 -12.63 6.95 -29.90
CA MET A 41 -11.92 7.45 -31.09
C MET A 41 -10.40 7.57 -30.88
N LEU A 42 -9.92 7.25 -29.68
CA LEU A 42 -8.50 7.30 -29.36
C LEU A 42 -7.78 6.10 -29.97
N THR A 43 -6.62 6.37 -30.54
CA THR A 43 -5.66 5.36 -30.99
C THR A 43 -4.90 4.78 -29.80
N GLU A 44 -4.24 3.64 -30.03
CA GLU A 44 -3.41 3.00 -28.99
C GLU A 44 -2.29 3.92 -28.48
N ASP A 45 -1.67 4.71 -29.36
CA ASP A 45 -0.63 5.66 -28.99
C ASP A 45 -1.19 6.79 -28.11
N GLU A 46 -2.41 7.26 -28.42
CA GLU A 46 -3.09 8.28 -27.62
C GLU A 46 -3.48 7.75 -26.24
N TRP A 47 -3.95 6.50 -26.14
CA TRP A 47 -4.19 5.81 -24.86
C TRP A 47 -2.91 5.65 -24.04
N SER A 48 -1.84 5.18 -24.67
CA SER A 48 -0.53 5.05 -24.04
C SER A 48 -0.03 6.41 -23.53
N CYS A 49 -0.21 7.49 -24.29
CA CYS A 49 0.15 8.85 -23.87
C CYS A 49 -0.62 9.28 -22.61
N ILE A 50 -1.90 8.92 -22.48
CA ILE A 50 -2.71 9.23 -21.30
C ILE A 50 -2.14 8.54 -20.05
N PHE A 51 -1.94 7.23 -20.12
CA PHE A 51 -1.39 6.49 -18.98
C PHE A 51 0.05 6.90 -18.66
N LEU A 52 0.89 7.18 -19.67
CA LEU A 52 2.25 7.68 -19.44
C LEU A 52 2.26 9.02 -18.71
N SER A 53 1.35 9.95 -19.05
CA SER A 53 1.25 11.23 -18.36
C SER A 53 0.88 11.07 -16.87
N LEU A 54 0.03 10.10 -16.55
CA LEU A 54 -0.31 9.74 -15.16
C LEU A 54 0.88 9.13 -14.43
N LYS A 55 1.58 8.20 -15.09
CA LYS A 55 2.78 7.56 -14.57
C LYS A 55 3.88 8.58 -14.25
N GLU A 56 4.18 9.46 -15.18
CA GLU A 56 5.17 10.53 -15.01
C GLU A 56 4.78 11.49 -13.89
N THR A 57 3.49 11.79 -13.78
CA THR A 57 2.95 12.62 -12.69
C THR A 57 3.18 11.96 -11.33
N SER A 58 2.85 10.68 -11.17
CA SER A 58 3.14 9.93 -9.94
C SER A 58 4.64 9.91 -9.63
N ALA A 59 5.47 9.55 -10.61
CA ALA A 59 6.92 9.43 -10.43
C ALA A 59 7.58 10.76 -10.03
N SER A 60 7.10 11.88 -10.56
CA SER A 60 7.64 13.21 -10.25
C SER A 60 7.46 13.65 -8.80
N MET A 61 6.52 13.05 -8.06
CA MET A 61 6.27 13.38 -6.64
C MET A 61 7.28 12.71 -5.71
N LEU A 62 7.86 11.58 -6.13
CA LEU A 62 8.68 10.72 -5.28
C LEU A 62 9.97 11.40 -4.76
N PRO A 63 10.77 12.14 -5.55
CA PRO A 63 11.98 12.79 -5.05
C PRO A 63 11.71 13.79 -3.92
N GLY A 64 10.60 14.55 -4.02
CA GLY A 64 10.17 15.48 -2.99
C GLY A 64 9.78 14.76 -1.69
N PHE A 65 9.05 13.65 -1.82
CA PHE A 65 8.65 12.82 -0.69
C PHE A 65 9.86 12.17 0.01
N LEU A 66 10.81 11.58 -0.72
CA LEU A 66 12.01 11.00 -0.15
C LEU A 66 12.86 12.03 0.61
N LYS A 67 12.89 13.29 0.14
CA LYS A 67 13.55 14.38 0.87
C LYS A 67 12.89 14.62 2.24
N LEU A 68 11.56 14.56 2.32
CA LEU A 68 10.83 14.71 3.59
C LEU A 68 11.14 13.56 4.56
N ILE A 69 11.19 12.31 4.08
CA ILE A 69 11.58 11.17 4.91
C ILE A 69 13.00 11.36 5.47
N ARG A 70 13.95 11.80 4.63
CA ARG A 70 15.32 12.08 5.08
C ARG A 70 15.41 13.20 6.11
N ILE A 71 14.50 14.18 6.07
CA ILE A 71 14.41 15.22 7.11
C ILE A 71 13.85 14.60 8.40
N MET A 72 12.79 13.80 8.29
CA MET A 72 12.18 13.10 9.43
C MET A 72 13.20 12.23 10.15
N ASP A 73 14.06 11.52 9.41
CA ASP A 73 15.10 10.68 9.98
C ASP A 73 16.12 11.46 10.81
N ARG A 74 16.41 12.72 10.45
CA ARG A 74 17.42 13.57 11.11
C ARG A 74 16.94 14.32 12.35
N ILE A 75 15.63 14.58 12.48
CA ILE A 75 15.10 15.34 13.62
C ILE A 75 14.97 14.46 14.87
N GLU A 76 15.16 14.98 16.06
CA GLU A 76 14.93 14.22 17.29
C GLU A 76 13.52 14.50 17.82
N ILE A 77 12.80 13.45 18.23
CA ILE A 77 11.46 13.59 18.82
C ILE A 77 11.55 13.30 20.32
N PRO A 78 11.14 14.24 21.18
CA PRO A 78 11.19 14.11 22.63
C PRO A 78 10.58 12.80 23.14
N ASN A 79 11.21 12.19 24.13
CA ASN A 79 10.77 10.93 24.70
C ASN A 79 9.78 11.22 25.84
N VAL A 80 8.48 10.91 25.64
CA VAL A 80 7.41 11.16 26.64
C VAL A 80 7.69 10.49 28.00
N ALA A 81 8.52 9.43 28.03
CA ALA A 81 8.87 8.73 29.26
C ALA A 81 9.87 9.46 30.17
N GLN A 82 10.59 10.49 29.68
CA GLN A 82 11.61 11.20 30.47
C GLN A 82 11.10 12.49 31.12
N SER A 83 9.95 13.02 30.71
CA SER A 83 9.38 14.25 31.28
C SER A 83 8.72 14.08 32.66
N TYR A 84 8.61 12.85 33.17
CA TYR A 84 8.01 12.56 34.48
C TYR A 84 9.02 12.21 35.59
N SER A 85 10.34 12.21 35.33
CA SER A 85 11.32 12.13 36.42
C SER A 85 11.58 13.52 37.01
N TYR A 86 10.59 14.07 37.71
CA TYR A 86 10.84 15.13 38.67
C TYR A 86 11.68 14.55 39.79
N SER A 87 13.00 14.72 39.71
CA SER A 87 13.87 14.57 40.86
C SER A 87 13.53 15.70 41.84
N TYR A 88 12.81 15.36 42.91
CA TYR A 88 12.90 16.12 44.14
C TYR A 88 14.35 15.99 44.62
N ASP A 89 15.19 16.98 44.30
CA ASP A 89 16.43 17.19 45.03
C ASP A 89 16.70 18.68 45.24
N ASP A 90 17.28 18.89 46.41
CA ASP A 90 17.35 20.07 47.26
C ASP A 90 18.32 21.14 46.73
N GLY A 91 18.26 22.32 47.35
CA GLY A 91 18.81 23.59 46.86
C GLY A 91 20.25 23.56 46.33
N GLY A 92 20.42 24.14 45.13
CA GLY A 92 21.72 24.43 44.53
C GLY A 92 21.55 25.22 43.23
N GLU A 93 21.76 26.54 43.31
CA GLU A 93 21.78 27.44 42.16
C GLU A 93 22.68 26.91 41.04
N THR A 94 22.11 26.60 39.86
CA THR A 94 22.82 26.21 38.64
C THR A 94 22.26 27.01 37.46
N PRO A 95 23.11 27.55 36.56
CA PRO A 95 22.72 28.66 35.68
C PRO A 95 21.82 28.25 34.52
N SER A 96 20.97 29.22 34.14
CA SER A 96 19.98 29.22 33.07
C SER A 96 20.54 28.82 31.68
N ASN A 97 20.25 27.59 31.23
CA ASN A 97 20.34 27.17 29.83
C ASN A 97 19.06 26.45 29.32
N THR A 98 17.99 26.42 30.13
CA THR A 98 16.73 25.73 29.80
C THR A 98 15.94 26.37 28.66
N SER A 99 16.08 27.68 28.42
CA SER A 99 15.29 28.39 27.39
C SER A 99 15.67 28.05 25.94
N THR A 100 16.86 27.52 25.70
CA THR A 100 17.32 27.23 24.33
C THR A 100 16.94 25.82 23.88
N SER A 101 16.93 24.84 24.80
CA SER A 101 16.53 23.45 24.51
C SER A 101 15.04 23.33 24.18
N GLU A 102 14.18 24.03 24.92
CA GLU A 102 12.72 24.02 24.71
C GLU A 102 12.33 24.55 23.33
N ASN A 103 13.04 25.55 22.80
CA ASN A 103 12.75 26.13 21.49
C ASN A 103 13.15 25.21 20.32
N TYR A 104 14.24 24.45 20.46
CA TYR A 104 14.64 23.46 19.45
C TYR A 104 13.73 22.22 19.43
N GLU A 105 13.22 21.81 20.59
CA GLU A 105 12.25 20.71 20.68
C GLU A 105 10.91 21.07 20.03
N ASP A 106 10.44 22.31 20.21
CA ASP A 106 9.23 22.81 19.55
C ASP A 106 9.40 22.91 18.02
N ASP A 107 10.54 23.44 17.54
CA ASP A 107 10.85 23.53 16.11
C ASP A 107 10.89 22.14 15.42
N ASN A 108 11.47 21.14 16.09
CA ASN A 108 11.51 19.77 15.60
C ASN A 108 10.12 19.14 15.55
N LEU A 109 9.29 19.38 16.57
CA LEU A 109 7.94 18.86 16.62
C LEU A 109 7.05 19.50 15.55
N GLN A 110 7.16 20.82 15.34
CA GLN A 110 6.48 21.50 14.23
C GLN A 110 6.90 20.94 12.87
N THR A 111 8.20 20.68 12.69
CA THR A 111 8.73 20.05 11.48
C THR A 111 8.16 18.66 11.28
N ALA A 112 8.06 17.85 12.34
CA ALA A 112 7.45 16.52 12.30
C ALA A 112 5.97 16.59 11.88
N GLY A 113 5.20 17.52 12.47
CA GLY A 113 3.79 17.75 12.12
C GLY A 113 3.61 18.15 10.65
N TYR A 114 4.49 19.01 10.13
CA TYR A 114 4.52 19.34 8.70
C TYR A 114 4.79 18.11 7.82
N ILE A 115 5.76 17.26 8.20
CA ILE A 115 6.08 16.04 7.46
C ILE A 115 4.92 15.06 7.46
N VAL A 116 4.25 14.85 8.61
CA VAL A 116 3.05 14.02 8.73
C VAL A 116 1.96 14.49 7.77
N SER A 117 1.69 15.79 7.74
CA SER A 117 0.70 16.39 6.83
C SER A 117 1.07 16.18 5.36
N ARG A 118 2.34 16.36 5.01
CA ARG A 118 2.84 16.11 3.64
C ARG A 118 2.81 14.64 3.25
N MET A 119 3.06 13.72 4.18
CA MET A 119 2.98 12.28 3.93
C MET A 119 1.54 11.84 3.67
N LYS A 120 0.57 12.32 4.45
CA LYS A 120 -0.86 12.09 4.18
C LYS A 120 -1.24 12.60 2.79
N THR A 121 -0.80 13.80 2.46
CA THR A 121 -1.04 14.41 1.15
C THR A 121 -0.46 13.55 0.01
N HIS A 122 0.78 13.08 0.15
CA HIS A 122 1.43 12.21 -0.84
C HIS A 122 0.69 10.88 -1.03
N ILE A 123 0.31 10.22 0.07
CA ILE A 123 -0.48 8.99 0.04
C ILE A 123 -1.80 9.20 -0.71
N SER A 124 -2.53 10.27 -0.38
CA SER A 124 -3.79 10.61 -1.06
C SER A 124 -3.61 10.86 -2.55
N MET A 125 -2.52 11.50 -2.97
CA MET A 125 -2.23 11.72 -4.39
C MET A 125 -1.94 10.41 -5.13
N GLN A 126 -1.14 9.52 -4.54
CA GLN A 126 -0.82 8.22 -5.14
C GLN A 126 -2.07 7.36 -5.30
N LEU A 127 -2.91 7.29 -4.28
CA LEU A 127 -4.20 6.60 -4.33
C LEU A 127 -5.15 7.22 -5.37
N LEU A 128 -5.19 8.56 -5.47
CA LEU A 128 -5.99 9.24 -6.49
C LEU A 128 -5.53 8.89 -7.91
N ILE A 129 -4.23 8.84 -8.16
CA ILE A 129 -3.69 8.45 -9.47
C ILE A 129 -4.07 7.00 -9.80
N MET A 130 -3.97 6.10 -8.83
CA MET A 130 -4.40 4.70 -9.02
C MET A 130 -5.89 4.63 -9.35
N GLN A 131 -6.73 5.33 -8.59
CA GLN A 131 -8.18 5.37 -8.82
C GLN A 131 -8.52 5.88 -10.22
N VAL A 132 -7.96 7.02 -10.63
CA VAL A 132 -8.17 7.59 -11.97
C VAL A 132 -7.71 6.60 -13.05
N THR A 133 -6.57 5.94 -12.84
CA THR A 133 -6.05 4.94 -13.77
C THR A 133 -7.02 3.75 -13.88
N THR A 134 -7.54 3.24 -12.75
CA THR A 134 -8.58 2.19 -12.70
C THR A 134 -9.83 2.61 -13.45
N ASP A 135 -10.32 3.84 -13.25
CA ASP A 135 -11.54 4.32 -13.88
C ASP A 135 -11.39 4.47 -15.40
N LEU A 136 -10.24 4.99 -15.85
CA LEU A 136 -9.90 5.11 -17.27
C LEU A 136 -9.76 3.73 -17.92
N TYR A 137 -9.08 2.80 -17.24
CA TYR A 137 -8.97 1.41 -17.70
C TYR A 137 -10.36 0.78 -17.86
N ASN A 138 -11.20 0.82 -16.82
CA ASN A 138 -12.52 0.20 -16.83
C ASN A 138 -13.46 0.80 -17.89
N MET A 139 -13.35 2.10 -18.18
CA MET A 139 -14.19 2.79 -19.15
C MET A 139 -14.00 2.24 -20.58
N HIS A 140 -12.77 1.91 -20.97
CA HIS A 140 -12.43 1.54 -22.35
C HIS A 140 -11.56 0.29 -22.46
N GLN A 141 -11.58 -0.59 -21.44
CA GLN A 141 -10.74 -1.80 -21.35
C GLN A 141 -10.71 -2.68 -22.62
N HIS A 142 -11.83 -2.77 -23.34
CA HIS A 142 -11.96 -3.57 -24.57
C HIS A 142 -11.21 -2.96 -25.78
N LEU A 143 -10.80 -1.70 -25.70
CA LEU A 143 -10.06 -0.98 -26.74
C LEU A 143 -8.55 -0.95 -26.47
N LEU A 144 -8.12 -1.25 -25.24
CA LEU A 144 -6.72 -1.15 -24.82
C LEU A 144 -5.92 -2.37 -25.28
N LYS A 145 -4.74 -2.13 -25.85
CA LYS A 145 -3.79 -3.20 -26.19
C LYS A 145 -2.74 -3.39 -25.10
N ALA A 146 -1.88 -4.40 -25.29
CA ALA A 146 -0.80 -4.76 -24.37
C ALA A 146 0.11 -3.58 -24.01
N SER A 147 0.39 -2.67 -24.95
CA SER A 147 1.19 -1.47 -24.69
C SER A 147 0.57 -0.57 -23.60
N SER A 148 -0.70 -0.21 -23.73
CA SER A 148 -1.40 0.61 -22.74
C SER A 148 -1.58 -0.13 -21.41
N VAL A 149 -1.98 -1.41 -21.45
CA VAL A 149 -2.18 -2.21 -20.23
C VAL A 149 -0.86 -2.40 -19.47
N LYS A 150 0.26 -2.53 -20.17
CA LYS A 150 1.59 -2.58 -19.55
C LYS A 150 1.90 -1.31 -18.77
N ILE A 151 1.58 -0.14 -19.32
CA ILE A 151 1.78 1.14 -18.61
C ILE A 151 0.91 1.20 -17.35
N VAL A 152 -0.35 0.74 -17.43
CA VAL A 152 -1.25 0.64 -16.27
C VAL A 152 -0.66 -0.25 -15.18
N LEU A 153 -0.19 -1.45 -15.53
CA LEU A 153 0.47 -2.37 -14.59
C LEU A 153 1.73 -1.75 -13.99
N GLU A 154 2.51 -1.01 -14.76
CA GLU A 154 3.70 -0.31 -14.27
C GLU A 154 3.35 0.78 -13.26
N ILE A 155 2.27 1.55 -13.47
CA ILE A 155 1.78 2.52 -12.47
C ILE A 155 1.46 1.80 -11.16
N PHE A 156 0.68 0.72 -11.22
CA PHE A 156 0.26 0.01 -10.01
C PHE A 156 1.43 -0.66 -9.30
N SER A 157 2.34 -1.28 -10.05
CA SER A 157 3.52 -1.94 -9.50
C SER A 157 4.47 -0.94 -8.84
N GLN A 158 4.67 0.23 -9.44
CA GLN A 158 5.50 1.29 -8.86
C GLN A 158 4.90 1.84 -7.57
N THR A 159 3.58 2.11 -7.56
CA THR A 159 2.89 2.60 -6.36
C THR A 159 2.86 1.56 -5.25
N MET A 160 2.57 0.30 -5.58
CA MET A 160 2.61 -0.82 -4.64
C MET A 160 4.01 -1.01 -4.04
N SER A 161 5.06 -1.05 -4.87
CA SER A 161 6.44 -1.16 -4.38
C SER A 161 6.81 0.00 -3.46
N HIS A 162 6.39 1.22 -3.80
CA HIS A 162 6.60 2.40 -2.96
C HIS A 162 5.86 2.30 -1.61
N ALA A 163 4.59 1.86 -1.64
CA ALA A 163 3.79 1.69 -0.43
C ALA A 163 4.37 0.60 0.48
N HIS A 164 4.83 -0.51 -0.09
CA HIS A 164 5.49 -1.60 0.63
C HIS A 164 6.80 -1.15 1.28
N GLN A 165 7.64 -0.42 0.55
CA GLN A 165 8.87 0.17 1.10
C GLN A 165 8.56 1.08 2.28
N LEU A 166 7.58 1.97 2.14
CA LEU A 166 7.19 2.89 3.22
C LEU A 166 6.68 2.12 4.45
N SER A 167 5.87 1.07 4.23
CA SER A 167 5.30 0.23 5.29
C SER A 167 6.35 -0.59 6.05
N SER A 168 7.45 -0.94 5.37
CA SER A 168 8.54 -1.75 5.94
C SER A 168 9.51 -0.95 6.83
N GLU A 169 9.46 0.38 6.80
CA GLU A 169 10.35 1.27 7.56
C GLU A 169 9.90 1.43 9.02
N THR A 170 10.14 0.38 9.83
CA THR A 170 9.73 0.34 11.25
C THR A 170 10.24 1.52 12.09
N GLY A 171 11.48 1.96 11.86
CA GLY A 171 12.06 3.12 12.55
C GLY A 171 11.32 4.43 12.26
N LEU A 172 10.91 4.62 11.01
CA LEU A 172 10.12 5.77 10.58
C LEU A 172 8.72 5.72 11.22
N HIS A 173 8.08 4.55 11.25
CA HIS A 173 6.76 4.37 11.87
C HIS A 173 6.75 4.72 13.35
N LEU A 174 7.70 4.20 14.14
CA LEU A 174 7.81 4.51 15.57
C LEU A 174 7.98 6.01 15.81
N LYS A 175 8.76 6.67 14.94
CA LYS A 175 9.02 8.10 15.01
C LYS A 175 7.77 8.92 14.67
N LEU A 176 7.07 8.56 13.60
CA LEU A 176 5.80 9.18 13.21
C LEU A 176 4.74 9.03 14.30
N GLN A 177 4.56 7.80 14.81
CA GLN A 177 3.60 7.51 15.88
C GLN A 177 3.87 8.36 17.12
N ARG A 178 5.15 8.53 17.48
CA ARG A 178 5.53 9.39 18.60
C ARG A 178 5.21 10.87 18.34
N ALA A 179 5.60 11.40 17.18
CA ALA A 179 5.25 12.79 16.81
C ALA A 179 3.73 13.00 16.85
N CYS A 180 2.98 12.09 16.24
CA CYS A 180 1.52 12.16 16.18
C CYS A 180 0.88 12.09 17.57
N SER A 181 1.39 11.23 18.46
CA SER A 181 0.93 11.16 19.83
C SER A 181 1.18 12.44 20.62
N ILE A 182 2.33 13.09 20.44
CA ILE A 182 2.66 14.35 21.16
C ILE A 182 1.84 15.52 20.59
N LEU A 183 1.69 15.57 19.27
CA LEU A 183 0.94 16.62 18.57
C LEU A 183 -0.59 16.42 18.60
N GLU A 184 -1.07 15.29 19.12
CA GLU A 184 -2.48 14.89 19.11
C GLU A 184 -3.09 14.90 17.69
N ILE A 185 -2.30 14.52 16.68
CA ILE A 185 -2.75 14.39 15.29
C ILE A 185 -2.82 12.91 14.89
N SER A 186 -3.64 12.58 13.90
CA SER A 186 -3.71 11.21 13.40
C SER A 186 -2.42 10.78 12.69
N ASP A 187 -2.12 9.48 12.69
CA ASP A 187 -1.03 8.92 11.91
C ASP A 187 -1.28 9.02 10.40
N PRO A 188 -0.21 9.09 9.57
CA PRO A 188 -0.34 8.82 8.15
C PRO A 188 -0.87 7.39 7.92
N PRO A 189 -1.83 7.19 7.00
CA PRO A 189 -2.47 5.89 6.81
C PRO A 189 -1.60 4.94 5.95
N VAL A 190 -0.38 4.61 6.40
CA VAL A 190 0.62 3.85 5.61
C VAL A 190 0.15 2.42 5.33
N VAL A 191 -0.37 1.70 6.33
CA VAL A 191 -0.88 0.32 6.15
C VAL A 191 -2.06 0.31 5.18
N HIS A 192 -2.95 1.30 5.26
CA HIS A 192 -4.05 1.43 4.30
C HIS A 192 -3.54 1.72 2.88
N PHE A 193 -2.53 2.59 2.73
CA PHE A 193 -1.91 2.86 1.44
C PHE A 193 -1.34 1.59 0.79
N GLU A 194 -0.60 0.79 1.57
CA GLU A 194 -0.08 -0.50 1.11
C GLU A 194 -1.21 -1.45 0.72
N ASN A 195 -2.22 -1.60 1.58
CA ASN A 195 -3.32 -2.53 1.33
C ASN A 195 -4.13 -2.18 0.08
N GLU A 196 -4.48 -0.91 -0.10
CA GLU A 196 -5.20 -0.46 -1.28
C GLU A 196 -4.35 -0.62 -2.55
N SER A 197 -3.04 -0.38 -2.47
CA SER A 197 -2.15 -0.55 -3.61
C SER A 197 -2.07 -2.02 -4.07
N TYR A 198 -1.93 -2.94 -3.11
CA TYR A 198 -1.98 -4.38 -3.38
C TYR A 198 -3.37 -4.83 -3.88
N GLN A 199 -4.46 -4.30 -3.33
CA GLN A 199 -5.81 -4.64 -3.77
C GLN A 199 -6.07 -4.23 -5.22
N ASN A 200 -5.61 -3.04 -5.62
CA ASN A 200 -5.77 -2.55 -6.99
C ASN A 200 -5.00 -3.40 -8.01
N ILE A 201 -3.73 -3.73 -7.72
CA ILE A 201 -2.96 -4.60 -8.63
C ILE A 201 -3.53 -6.02 -8.68
N LEU A 202 -3.96 -6.57 -7.54
CA LEU A 202 -4.59 -7.89 -7.48
C LEU A 202 -5.88 -7.93 -8.32
N ASN A 203 -6.74 -6.91 -8.20
CA ASN A 203 -7.98 -6.80 -8.98
C ASN A 203 -7.71 -6.73 -10.48
N LEU A 204 -6.72 -5.93 -10.90
CA LEU A 204 -6.36 -5.79 -12.31
C LEU A 204 -5.79 -7.10 -12.87
N LEU A 205 -4.85 -7.73 -12.16
CA LEU A 205 -4.26 -9.00 -12.58
C LEU A 205 -5.32 -10.10 -12.68
N HIS A 206 -6.22 -10.18 -11.69
CA HIS A 206 -7.31 -11.15 -11.71
C HIS A 206 -8.24 -10.90 -12.89
N HIS A 207 -8.64 -9.64 -13.12
CA HIS A 207 -9.48 -9.27 -14.27
C HIS A 207 -8.83 -9.60 -15.61
N LEU A 208 -7.53 -9.33 -15.78
CA LEU A 208 -6.80 -9.63 -17.01
C LEU A 208 -6.74 -11.15 -17.26
N LEU A 209 -6.50 -11.93 -16.20
CA LEU A 209 -6.44 -13.39 -16.26
C LEU A 209 -7.80 -14.00 -16.66
N THR A 210 -8.91 -13.48 -16.14
CA THR A 210 -10.25 -14.02 -16.40
C THR A 210 -10.88 -13.51 -17.70
N SER A 211 -10.65 -12.25 -18.05
CA SER A 211 -11.41 -11.57 -19.10
C SER A 211 -10.68 -11.52 -20.44
N ASN A 212 -9.34 -11.62 -20.44
CA ASN A 212 -8.53 -11.49 -21.66
C ASN A 212 -7.39 -12.53 -21.72
N PRO A 213 -7.68 -13.84 -21.93
CA PRO A 213 -6.68 -14.91 -21.89
C PRO A 213 -5.47 -14.70 -22.82
N SER A 214 -5.70 -14.23 -24.05
CA SER A 214 -4.61 -13.99 -25.00
C SER A 214 -3.63 -12.91 -24.53
N LEU A 215 -4.16 -11.85 -23.91
CA LEU A 215 -3.36 -10.76 -23.37
C LEU A 215 -2.65 -11.21 -22.08
N SER A 216 -3.35 -12.00 -21.26
CA SER A 216 -2.79 -12.61 -20.05
C SER A 216 -1.55 -13.44 -20.33
N ASP A 217 -1.61 -14.29 -21.37
CA ASP A 217 -0.49 -15.13 -21.78
C ASP A 217 0.70 -14.31 -22.31
N GLU A 218 0.44 -13.30 -23.15
CA GLU A 218 1.47 -12.38 -23.68
C GLU A 218 2.22 -11.68 -22.54
N MET A 219 1.50 -11.26 -21.50
CA MET A 219 2.03 -10.42 -20.42
C MET A 219 2.49 -11.22 -19.19
N GLY A 220 2.34 -12.54 -19.19
CA GLY A 220 2.71 -13.40 -18.05
C GLY A 220 1.93 -13.07 -16.78
N ILE A 221 0.64 -12.73 -16.90
CA ILE A 221 -0.21 -12.27 -15.79
C ILE A 221 -0.38 -13.36 -14.72
N GLU A 222 -0.44 -14.63 -15.13
CA GLU A 222 -0.55 -15.77 -14.21
C GLU A 222 0.57 -15.73 -13.14
N ALA A 223 1.83 -15.69 -13.55
CA ALA A 223 2.96 -15.69 -12.63
C ALA A 223 2.99 -14.46 -11.71
N GLN A 224 2.60 -13.30 -12.23
CA GLN A 224 2.51 -12.06 -11.45
C GLN A 224 1.43 -12.15 -10.37
N LEU A 225 0.24 -12.64 -10.72
CA LEU A 225 -0.88 -12.80 -9.77
C LEU A 225 -0.49 -13.72 -8.61
N PHE A 226 0.14 -14.86 -8.89
CA PHE A 226 0.59 -15.79 -7.85
C PHE A 226 1.69 -15.16 -6.97
N SER A 227 2.64 -14.42 -7.56
CA SER A 227 3.67 -13.70 -6.77
C SER A 227 3.06 -12.69 -5.81
N ILE A 228 2.09 -11.90 -6.28
CA ILE A 228 1.41 -10.91 -5.44
C ILE A 228 0.61 -11.58 -4.31
N CYS A 229 -0.11 -12.67 -4.60
CA CYS A 229 -0.80 -13.43 -3.56
C CYS A 229 0.16 -13.99 -2.50
N GLU A 230 1.32 -14.51 -2.92
CA GLU A 230 2.36 -14.96 -1.99
C GLU A 230 2.85 -13.81 -1.10
N GLU A 231 3.19 -12.66 -1.68
CA GLU A 231 3.64 -11.48 -0.93
C GLU A 231 2.60 -11.00 0.09
N ILE A 232 1.32 -10.99 -0.28
CA ILE A 232 0.21 -10.62 0.62
C ILE A 232 0.14 -11.58 1.80
N ILE A 233 0.18 -12.89 1.53
CA ILE A 233 0.10 -13.91 2.57
C ILE A 233 1.33 -13.84 3.49
N GLU A 234 2.53 -13.73 2.92
CA GLU A 234 3.77 -13.59 3.69
C GLU A 234 3.75 -12.35 4.57
N THR A 235 3.28 -11.22 4.06
CA THR A 235 3.19 -9.97 4.82
C THR A 235 2.23 -10.12 6.00
N TYR A 236 1.07 -10.73 5.79
CA TYR A 236 0.13 -11.03 6.89
C TYR A 236 0.76 -11.96 7.94
N LEU A 237 1.43 -13.02 7.49
CA LEU A 237 2.11 -13.97 8.39
C LEU A 237 3.24 -13.30 9.18
N LYS A 238 4.03 -12.41 8.56
CA LYS A 238 5.06 -11.63 9.26
C LYS A 238 4.46 -10.81 10.39
N CYS A 239 3.34 -10.11 10.16
CA CYS A 239 2.65 -9.36 11.21
C CYS A 239 2.22 -10.26 12.38
N SER A 240 1.74 -11.48 12.10
CA SER A 240 1.33 -12.42 13.16
C SER A 240 2.51 -12.95 14.00
N ARG A 241 3.72 -12.98 13.44
CA ARG A 241 4.93 -13.53 14.08
C ARG A 241 5.75 -12.50 14.86
N LEU A 242 5.45 -11.21 14.74
CA LEU A 242 6.17 -10.14 15.47
C LEU A 242 6.13 -10.29 17.00
N GLU A 243 5.35 -11.23 17.54
CA GLU A 243 5.36 -11.60 18.96
C GLU A 243 6.34 -12.73 19.32
N GLU A 244 6.69 -13.60 18.38
CA GLU A 244 7.49 -14.81 18.63
C GLU A 244 9.00 -14.52 18.79
N GLU A 245 9.47 -13.33 18.39
CA GLU A 245 10.90 -12.97 18.38
C GLU A 245 11.44 -12.38 19.71
N LYS A 246 10.66 -12.39 20.81
CA LYS A 246 11.26 -12.19 22.15
C LYS A 246 12.00 -13.46 22.59
N PRO A 247 13.25 -13.37 23.09
CA PRO A 247 14.13 -14.52 23.18
C PRO A 247 13.59 -15.59 24.13
N ALA A 248 13.74 -16.82 23.67
CA ALA A 248 13.37 -18.06 24.35
C ALA A 248 13.89 -18.13 25.80
N ALA A 249 12.96 -18.06 26.74
CA ALA A 249 13.05 -18.80 27.98
C ALA A 249 11.70 -19.49 28.21
N ALA A 250 11.75 -20.82 28.15
CA ALA A 250 10.66 -21.78 28.33
C ALA A 250 9.71 -21.96 27.13
N VAL A 251 9.78 -23.17 26.56
CA VAL A 251 8.72 -23.77 25.74
C VAL A 251 7.47 -23.84 26.61
N VAL A 252 6.56 -22.91 26.39
CA VAL A 252 5.29 -22.79 27.08
C VAL A 252 4.25 -22.79 25.96
N HIS A 253 3.50 -23.88 25.80
CA HIS A 253 2.46 -24.08 24.77
C HIS A 253 1.22 -23.19 24.98
N TRP A 254 1.42 -21.94 25.38
CA TRP A 254 0.35 -20.99 25.58
C TRP A 254 0.35 -20.04 24.39
N ILE A 255 -0.74 -20.07 23.63
CA ILE A 255 -1.06 -19.03 22.67
C ILE A 255 -1.26 -17.76 23.51
N LEU A 256 -0.23 -16.92 23.57
CA LEU A 256 -0.34 -15.64 24.24
C LEU A 256 -1.27 -14.77 23.39
N PRO A 257 -2.28 -14.10 23.97
CA PRO A 257 -3.16 -13.24 23.19
C PRO A 257 -2.36 -12.09 22.58
N LEU A 258 -2.55 -11.87 21.28
CA LEU A 258 -1.86 -10.83 20.52
C LEU A 258 -2.02 -9.44 21.20
N ASN A 259 -0.94 -8.66 21.19
CA ASN A 259 -0.93 -7.28 21.66
C ASN A 259 -1.83 -6.39 20.79
N SER A 260 -2.29 -5.27 21.34
CA SER A 260 -3.29 -4.41 20.70
C SER A 260 -2.83 -3.89 19.33
N ALA A 261 -1.55 -3.55 19.17
CA ALA A 261 -1.01 -3.00 17.93
C ALA A 261 -0.95 -4.06 16.82
N VAL A 262 -0.51 -5.28 17.15
CA VAL A 262 -0.50 -6.40 16.21
C VAL A 262 -1.92 -6.81 15.81
N LYS A 263 -2.88 -6.82 16.76
CA LYS A 263 -4.30 -7.08 16.46
C LYS A 263 -4.89 -6.04 15.51
N GLU A 264 -4.56 -4.77 15.72
CA GLU A 264 -5.01 -3.67 14.87
C GLU A 264 -4.46 -3.79 13.45
N GLU A 265 -3.15 -4.04 13.31
CA GLU A 265 -2.53 -4.21 11.99
C GLU A 265 -3.05 -5.47 11.26
N LEU A 266 -3.17 -6.61 11.95
CA LEU A 266 -3.78 -7.81 11.38
C LEU A 266 -5.24 -7.56 10.96
N GLY A 267 -5.98 -6.79 11.77
CA GLY A 267 -7.32 -6.31 11.42
C GLY A 267 -7.32 -5.53 10.10
N ALA A 268 -6.42 -4.54 9.97
CA ALA A 268 -6.29 -3.73 8.76
C ALA A 268 -5.91 -4.57 7.53
N ARG A 269 -5.06 -5.59 7.68
CA ARG A 269 -4.58 -6.46 6.58
C ARG A 269 -5.52 -7.61 6.23
N THR A 270 -6.51 -7.91 7.07
CA THR A 270 -7.41 -9.06 6.88
C THR A 270 -8.16 -9.00 5.56
N SER A 271 -8.71 -7.84 5.18
CA SER A 271 -9.49 -7.69 3.95
C SER A 271 -8.67 -8.09 2.71
N LEU A 272 -7.41 -7.63 2.65
CA LEU A 272 -6.50 -7.93 1.56
C LEU A 272 -6.13 -9.42 1.51
N LEU A 273 -5.83 -10.03 2.66
CA LEU A 273 -5.59 -11.47 2.74
C LEU A 273 -6.78 -12.25 2.20
N VAL A 274 -7.98 -11.90 2.64
CA VAL A 274 -9.22 -12.55 2.20
C VAL A 274 -9.41 -12.41 0.69
N SER A 275 -9.15 -11.23 0.12
CA SER A 275 -9.19 -11.01 -1.32
C SER A 275 -8.20 -11.92 -2.07
N ALA A 276 -6.95 -12.02 -1.60
CA ALA A 276 -5.94 -12.90 -2.22
C ALA A 276 -6.38 -14.38 -2.19
N LEU A 277 -6.90 -14.86 -1.05
CA LEU A 277 -7.39 -16.23 -0.93
C LEU A 277 -8.61 -16.50 -1.82
N ARG A 278 -9.53 -15.54 -1.98
CA ARG A 278 -10.66 -15.67 -2.91
C ARG A 278 -10.19 -15.75 -4.35
N VAL A 279 -9.31 -14.84 -4.76
CA VAL A 279 -8.69 -14.86 -6.10
C VAL A 279 -8.03 -16.22 -6.37
N LEU A 280 -7.23 -16.73 -5.43
CA LEU A 280 -6.61 -18.06 -5.55
C LEU A 280 -7.62 -19.23 -5.60
N SER A 281 -8.84 -19.04 -5.11
CA SER A 281 -9.91 -20.05 -5.19
C SER A 281 -10.66 -20.01 -6.53
N GLU A 282 -10.56 -18.90 -7.26
CA GLU A 282 -11.29 -18.64 -8.51
C GLU A 282 -10.44 -18.91 -9.76
N VAL A 283 -9.11 -18.98 -9.63
CA VAL A 283 -8.21 -19.36 -10.73
C VAL A 283 -8.41 -20.83 -11.15
N ASP A 284 -8.07 -21.12 -12.41
CA ASP A 284 -8.12 -22.48 -12.92
C ASP A 284 -7.20 -23.44 -12.14
N LYS A 285 -7.63 -24.70 -12.03
CA LYS A 285 -6.95 -25.73 -11.22
C LYS A 285 -5.57 -26.08 -11.77
N ASP A 286 -5.40 -26.07 -13.08
CA ASP A 286 -4.11 -26.35 -13.69
C ASP A 286 -3.15 -25.18 -13.47
N CYS A 287 -3.65 -23.94 -13.45
CA CYS A 287 -2.88 -22.76 -13.02
C CYS A 287 -2.43 -22.91 -11.56
N PHE A 288 -3.36 -23.15 -10.63
CA PHE A 288 -3.04 -23.30 -9.20
C PHE A 288 -2.01 -24.42 -8.95
N LYS A 289 -2.16 -25.56 -9.65
CA LYS A 289 -1.26 -26.70 -9.52
C LYS A 289 0.20 -26.36 -9.79
N LYS A 290 0.49 -25.44 -10.72
CA LYS A 290 1.87 -25.00 -11.03
C LYS A 290 2.56 -24.31 -9.84
N TYR A 291 1.80 -23.60 -9.00
CA TYR A 291 2.33 -22.81 -7.88
C TYR A 291 2.05 -23.43 -6.50
N ALA A 292 1.32 -24.55 -6.45
CA ALA A 292 0.90 -25.18 -5.22
C ALA A 292 2.06 -25.47 -4.25
N SER A 293 3.25 -25.84 -4.74
CA SER A 293 4.42 -26.10 -3.89
C SER A 293 4.92 -24.87 -3.14
N ARG A 294 4.73 -23.67 -3.68
CA ARG A 294 5.09 -22.38 -3.06
C ARG A 294 4.01 -21.90 -2.10
N LEU A 295 2.75 -22.01 -2.51
CA LEU A 295 1.60 -21.56 -1.72
C LEU A 295 1.27 -22.47 -0.54
N PHE A 296 1.36 -23.79 -0.71
CA PHE A 296 0.88 -24.74 0.29
C PHE A 296 1.53 -24.54 1.68
N PRO A 297 2.86 -24.34 1.81
CA PRO A 297 3.46 -24.02 3.10
C PRO A 297 2.85 -22.77 3.76
N LEU A 298 2.63 -21.71 2.99
CA LEU A 298 2.03 -20.46 3.47
C LEU A 298 0.58 -20.66 3.95
N LEU A 299 -0.20 -21.45 3.20
CA LEU A 299 -1.58 -21.78 3.57
C LEU A 299 -1.66 -22.61 4.85
N VAL A 300 -0.72 -23.54 5.05
CA VAL A 300 -0.62 -24.33 6.29
C VAL A 300 -0.26 -23.45 7.48
N GLU A 301 0.65 -22.49 7.29
CA GLU A 301 0.98 -21.51 8.33
C GLU A 301 -0.23 -20.62 8.67
N LEU A 302 -1.00 -20.17 7.67
CA LEU A 302 -2.24 -19.44 7.92
C LEU A 302 -3.24 -20.23 8.77
N VAL A 303 -3.37 -21.55 8.58
CA VAL A 303 -4.23 -22.40 9.43
C VAL A 303 -3.79 -22.37 10.90
N ARG A 304 -2.49 -22.22 11.17
CA ARG A 304 -1.91 -22.21 12.51
C ARG A 304 -1.98 -20.84 13.18
N CYS A 305 -2.10 -19.76 12.41
CA CYS A 305 -2.11 -18.40 12.92
C CYS A 305 -3.39 -18.07 13.70
N GLU A 306 -3.25 -17.24 14.74
CA GLU A 306 -4.39 -16.53 15.32
C GLU A 306 -4.79 -15.38 14.40
N HIS A 307 -6.06 -15.34 13.99
CA HIS A 307 -6.60 -14.27 13.16
C HIS A 307 -7.41 -13.29 13.99
N SER A 308 -7.33 -12.00 13.66
CA SER A 308 -8.19 -10.96 14.24
C SER A 308 -9.65 -11.05 13.75
N SER A 309 -9.89 -11.74 12.62
CA SER A 309 -11.21 -11.88 11.99
C SER A 309 -11.61 -13.32 11.76
N ARG A 310 -12.93 -13.57 11.85
CA ARG A 310 -13.54 -14.87 11.57
C ARG A 310 -13.70 -15.16 10.07
N GLU A 311 -13.43 -14.18 9.20
CA GLU A 311 -13.59 -14.35 7.74
C GLU A 311 -12.49 -15.19 7.09
N VAL A 312 -11.31 -15.25 7.71
CA VAL A 312 -10.15 -15.94 7.12
C VAL A 312 -10.39 -17.45 7.03
N GLN A 313 -10.90 -18.06 8.11
CA GLN A 313 -11.08 -19.52 8.19
C GLN A 313 -12.06 -20.07 7.14
N PRO A 314 -13.27 -19.51 6.92
CA PRO A 314 -14.17 -19.97 5.86
C PRO A 314 -13.57 -19.89 4.47
N VAL A 315 -12.87 -18.80 4.14
CA VAL A 315 -12.27 -18.60 2.82
C VAL A 315 -11.10 -19.56 2.61
N LEU A 316 -10.27 -19.75 3.64
CA LEU A 316 -9.17 -20.71 3.62
C LEU A 316 -9.70 -22.14 3.45
N SER A 317 -10.76 -22.51 4.18
CA SER A 317 -11.42 -23.81 4.03
C SER A 317 -11.96 -24.02 2.61
N ASN A 318 -12.59 -22.99 2.03
CA ASN A 318 -13.08 -23.04 0.65
C ASN A 318 -11.94 -23.26 -0.36
N LEU A 319 -10.81 -22.58 -0.17
CA LEU A 319 -9.61 -22.75 -1.01
C LEU A 319 -9.08 -24.19 -0.93
N PHE A 320 -8.94 -24.74 0.28
CA PHE A 320 -8.49 -26.13 0.46
C PHE A 320 -9.44 -27.13 -0.22
N GLN A 321 -10.75 -26.92 -0.11
CA GLN A 321 -11.75 -27.80 -0.74
C GLN A 321 -11.77 -27.68 -2.27
N THR A 322 -11.60 -26.48 -2.81
CA THR A 322 -11.75 -26.20 -4.24
C THR A 322 -10.48 -26.51 -5.04
N CYS A 323 -9.32 -26.16 -4.48
CA CYS A 323 -8.03 -26.23 -5.18
C CYS A 323 -7.23 -27.46 -4.76
N ILE A 324 -7.05 -27.70 -3.45
CA ILE A 324 -6.11 -28.71 -2.95
C ILE A 324 -6.74 -30.11 -2.87
N GLY A 325 -7.97 -30.23 -2.36
CA GLY A 325 -8.68 -31.51 -2.23
C GLY A 325 -8.71 -32.31 -3.55
N PRO A 326 -9.09 -31.70 -4.68
CA PRO A 326 -9.10 -32.38 -5.98
C PRO A 326 -7.72 -32.83 -6.47
N MET A 327 -6.63 -32.16 -6.05
CA MET A 327 -5.27 -32.55 -6.41
C MET A 327 -4.84 -33.82 -5.68
N ILE A 328 -5.25 -33.98 -4.42
CA ILE A 328 -4.93 -35.17 -3.60
C ILE A 328 -5.74 -36.39 -4.07
N ILE A 329 -7.02 -36.20 -4.43
CA ILE A 329 -7.90 -37.31 -4.86
C ILE A 329 -7.51 -37.87 -6.24
N LYS A 330 -6.85 -37.08 -7.08
CA LYS A 330 -6.41 -37.47 -8.42
C LYS A 330 -4.92 -37.83 -8.50
N ALA A 331 -4.18 -37.79 -7.39
CA ALA A 331 -2.74 -38.05 -7.33
C ALA A 331 -2.41 -39.55 -7.29
#